data_AF-I3UDK9-F1
#
_entry.id   AF-I3UDK9-F1
#
_cell.length_a   1.000
_cell.length_b   1.000
_cell.length_c   1.000
_cell.angle_alpha   90.00
_cell.angle_beta   90.00
_cell.angle_gamma   90.00
#
_symmetry.space_group_name_H-M   'P 1'
#
loop_
_entity.id
_entity.type
_entity.pdbx_description
1 polymer ?
#
loop_
_entity_poly.entity_id
_entity_poly.type
_entity_poly.pdbx_seq_one_letter_code
_entity_poly.pdbx_strand_id
1 'polypeptide(L)' 'MSVIRQYGLKRCSTCVKARKWLQERGEQVEFTDYRDEPADSALLKTWAAPQAGHN' A
#
# COMPACT_ATOMS: atom_id res chain seq x y z
N MET A 1 -14.28 7.78 -8.19
CA MET A 1 -13.97 6.76 -7.17
C MET A 1 -12.46 6.69 -7.07
N SER A 2 -11.88 6.86 -5.87
CA SER A 2 -10.44 6.75 -5.65
C SER A 2 -10.08 5.31 -5.30
N VAL A 3 -8.94 4.82 -5.79
CA VAL A 3 -8.46 3.46 -5.50
C VAL A 3 -7.23 3.58 -4.61
N ILE A 4 -7.25 2.89 -3.48
CA ILE A 4 -6.13 2.83 -2.54
C ILE A 4 -5.22 1.67 -2.97
N ARG A 5 -3.96 1.97 -3.30
CA ARG A 5 -2.95 0.94 -3.59
C ARG A 5 -2.15 0.62 -2.34
N GLN A 6 -2.25 -0.62 -1.88
CA GLN A 6 -1.49 -1.15 -0.76
C GLN A 6 -0.35 -2.02 -1.28
N TYR A 7 0.89 -1.62 -1.03
CA TYR A 7 2.07 -2.43 -1.30
C TYR A 7 2.51 -3.14 -0.02
N GLY A 8 2.77 -4.45 -0.09
CA GLY A 8 3.16 -5.20 1.11
C GLY A 8 3.57 -6.63 0.83
N LEU A 9 3.54 -7.47 1.87
CA LEU A 9 3.76 -8.91 1.76
C LEU A 9 2.42 -9.62 1.90
N LYS A 10 2.07 -10.50 0.97
CA LYS A 10 0.79 -11.24 0.96
C LYS A 10 0.49 -11.95 2.28
N ARG A 11 1.52 -12.49 2.93
CA ARG A 11 1.41 -13.25 4.19
C ARG A 11 1.68 -12.41 5.46
N CYS A 12 1.82 -11.10 5.34
CA CYS A 12 1.97 -10.23 6.50
C CYS A 12 0.59 -9.96 7.14
N SER A 13 0.44 -10.35 8.40
CA SER A 13 -0.80 -10.19 9.16
C SER A 13 -1.22 -8.72 9.28
N THR A 14 -0.26 -7.79 9.37
CA THR A 14 -0.51 -6.34 9.37
C THR A 14 -1.11 -5.86 8.05
N CYS A 15 -0.55 -6.29 6.90
CA CYS A 15 -1.08 -5.94 5.58
C CYS A 15 -2.50 -6.46 5.39
N VAL A 16 -2.77 -7.71 5.82
CA VAL A 16 -4.09 -8.32 5.76
C VAL A 16 -5.10 -7.53 6.59
N LYS A 17 -4.75 -7.16 7.83
CA LYS A 17 -5.61 -6.35 8.71
C LYS A 17 -5.91 -4.98 8.11
N ALA A 18 -4.89 -4.28 7.60
CA ALA A 18 -5.07 -2.97 6.98
C ALA A 18 -5.98 -3.02 5.75
N ARG A 19 -5.85 -4.05 4.90
CA ARG A 19 -6.74 -4.23 3.74
C ARG A 19 -8.18 -4.44 4.16
N LYS A 20 -8.39 -5.32 5.16
CA LYS A 20 -9.72 -5.61 5.70
C LYS A 20 -10.37 -4.34 6.28
N TRP A 21 -9.62 -3.55 7.04
CA TRP A 21 -10.10 -2.29 7.61
C TRP A 21 -10.53 -1.28 6.54
N LEU A 22 -9.79 -1.17 5.44
CA LEU A 22 -10.16 -0.30 4.31
C LEU A 22 -11.42 -0.81 3.59
N GLN A 23 -11.50 -2.12 3.35
CA GLN A 23 -12.67 -2.75 2.71
C GLN A 23 -13.93 -2.59 3.56
N GLU A 24 -13.84 -2.72 4.89
CA GLU A 24 -14.95 -2.50 5.83
C GLU A 24 -15.52 -1.07 5.76
N ARG A 25 -14.72 -0.11 5.32
CA ARG A 25 -15.12 1.29 5.12
C ARG A 25 -15.71 1.56 3.73
N GLY A 26 -15.81 0.53 2.89
CA GLY A 26 -16.26 0.64 1.51
C GLY A 26 -15.21 1.20 0.55
N GLU A 27 -13.93 1.26 0.96
CA GLU A 27 -12.85 1.75 0.10
C GLU A 27 -12.45 0.67 -0.91
N GLN A 28 -12.14 1.09 -2.14
CA GLN A 28 -11.58 0.21 -3.15
C GLN A 28 -10.07 0.07 -2.90
N VAL A 29 -9.60 -1.16 -2.68
CA VAL A 29 -8.20 -1.44 -2.35
C VAL A 29 -7.59 -2.42 -3.35
N GLU A 30 -6.56 -1.96 -4.05
CA GLU A 30 -5.67 -2.81 -4.84
C GLU A 30 -4.46 -3.21 -3.98
N PHE A 31 -4.05 -4.48 -4.05
CA PHE A 31 -2.89 -4.95 -3.31
C PHE A 31 -1.82 -5.54 -4.23
N THR A 32 -0.57 -5.13 -4.00
CA THR A 32 0.61 -5.61 -4.73
C THR A 32 1.59 -6.23 -3.74
N ASP A 33 1.97 -7.51 -3.95
CA ASP A 33 3.13 -8.09 -3.24
C ASP A 33 4.40 -7.60 -3.94
N TYR A 34 5.16 -6.72 -3.29
CA TYR A 34 6.30 -6.08 -3.94
C TYR A 34 7.46 -7.03 -4.26
N ARG A 35 7.45 -8.25 -3.73
CA ARG A 35 8.46 -9.26 -4.09
C ARG A 35 8.12 -9.95 -5.39
N ASP A 36 6.84 -10.16 -5.64
CA ASP A 36 6.33 -10.75 -6.86
C ASP A 36 6.26 -9.67 -7.97
N GLU A 37 5.84 -8.47 -7.60
CA GLU A 37 5.63 -7.31 -8.47
C GLU A 37 6.32 -6.06 -7.90
N PRO A 38 7.65 -5.94 -8.09
CA PRO A 38 8.41 -4.82 -7.55
C PRO A 38 7.96 -3.47 -8.15
N ALA A 39 7.91 -2.46 -7.28
CA ALA A 39 7.60 -1.09 -7.67
C ALA A 39 8.73 -0.47 -8.51
N ASP A 40 8.36 0.40 -9.46
CA ASP A 40 9.32 1.12 -10.28
C ASP A 40 10.24 2.01 -9.43
N SER A 41 11.52 2.10 -9.82
CA SER A 41 12.52 2.91 -9.15
C SER A 41 12.13 4.39 -8.99
N ALA A 42 11.41 4.97 -9.95
CA ALA A 42 10.93 6.35 -9.89
C ALA A 42 9.87 6.49 -8.79
N LEU A 43 8.97 5.52 -8.67
CA LEU A 43 7.93 5.50 -7.64
C LEU A 43 8.55 5.35 -6.24
N LEU A 44 9.55 4.47 -6.10
CA LEU A 44 10.31 4.32 -4.86
C LEU A 44 11.01 5.63 -4.45
N LYS A 45 11.59 6.36 -5.40
CA LYS A 45 12.19 7.69 -5.15
C LYS A 45 11.15 8.70 -4.67
N THR A 46 9.95 8.67 -5.23
CA THR A 46 8.84 9.54 -4.76
C THR A 46 8.43 9.22 -3.33
N TRP A 47 8.36 7.94 -2.94
CA TRP A 47 8.01 7.57 -1.57
C TRP A 47 9.11 7.87 -0.55
N ALA A 48 10.37 7.70 -0.97
CA ALA A 48 11.55 7.99 -0.15
C ALA A 48 11.84 9.49 -0.02
N ALA A 49 11.24 10.33 -0.88
CA ALA A 49 11.32 11.77 -0.72
C ALA A 49 10.78 12.16 0.67
N PRO A 50 11.34 13.20 1.31
CA PRO A 50 10.88 13.66 2.62
C PRO A 50 9.38 13.96 2.57
N GLN A 51 8.59 13.08 3.17
CA GLN A 51 7.19 13.37 3.42
C GLN A 51 7.18 14.22 4.69
N ALA A 52 6.61 15.42 4.61
CA ALA A 52 6.32 16.21 5.79
C ALA A 52 5.41 15.36 6.69
N GLY A 53 6.01 14.74 7.72
CA GLY A 53 5.39 13.67 8.47
C GLY A 53 4.11 14.12 9.17
N HIS A 54 3.08 13.28 9.10
CA HIS A 54 2.05 13.26 10.13
C HIS A 54 2.65 12.52 11.34
N ASN A 55 2.97 13.29 12.38
CA ASN A 55 3.14 12.83 13.75
C ASN A 55 1.78 12.74 14.41
#